data_AF-W4RPL1-F1
#
_entry.id   AF-W4RPL1-F1
#
_cell.length_a   1.000
_cell.length_b   1.000
_cell.length_c   1.000
_cell.angle_alpha   90.00
_cell.angle_beta   90.00
_cell.angle_gamma   90.00
#
_symmetry.space_group_name_H-M   'P 1'
#
loop_
_entity.id
_entity.type
_entity.pdbx_description
1 polymer ?
#
loop_
_entity_poly.entity_id
_entity_poly.type
_entity_poly.pdbx_seq_one_letter_code
_entity_poly.pdbx_strand_id
1 'polypeptide(L)'
;MRIPFKQSGMLTEQLTADMVHPNGKGYQLYATSILELIRKNIEIDAEIASLPKPLTRDQTICLYEKKLVTGRKGFEIENGINISKGPGDYLEYDFEGPILGVNAIRSLDGGTLKVYIDGEYVRTLSTWWPFTRERYLYIASGLDKGRHTVRFEAAENPSPNNTSEKSVIQILSIIVAKEKEN
;
A
#
# COMPACT_ATOMS: atom_id res chain seq x y z
N MET A 1 1.42 -24.05 8.45
CA MET A 1 1.65 -23.82 9.89
C MET A 1 3.12 -23.44 10.08
N ARG A 2 3.42 -22.43 10.91
CA ARG A 2 4.78 -21.89 11.11
C ARG A 2 5.69 -22.98 11.71
N ILE A 3 6.91 -23.14 11.17
CA ILE A 3 7.81 -24.25 11.54
C ILE A 3 8.08 -24.30 13.06
N PRO A 4 8.44 -23.18 13.75
CA PRO A 4 8.68 -23.20 15.20
C PRO A 4 7.45 -23.53 16.05
N PHE A 5 6.24 -23.17 15.58
CA PHE A 5 4.99 -23.48 16.29
C PHE A 5 4.63 -24.96 16.12
N LYS A 6 4.83 -25.51 14.92
CA LYS A 6 4.63 -26.95 14.67
C LYS A 6 5.58 -27.79 15.52
N GLN A 7 6.84 -27.37 15.63
CA GLN A 7 7.88 -28.07 16.39
C GLN A 7 7.67 -28.00 17.91
N SER A 8 7.02 -26.95 18.43
CA SER A 8 6.74 -26.85 19.87
C SER A 8 5.63 -27.79 20.34
N GLY A 9 4.82 -28.34 19.43
CA GLY A 9 3.66 -29.18 19.76
C GLY A 9 2.50 -28.43 20.44
N MET A 10 2.62 -27.11 20.60
CA MET A 10 1.59 -26.28 21.21
C MET A 10 0.53 -25.88 20.18
N LEU A 11 -0.69 -25.64 20.66
CA LEU A 11 -1.78 -25.17 19.81
C LEU A 11 -1.56 -23.70 19.41
N THR A 12 -2.09 -23.31 18.24
CA THR A 12 -1.89 -21.95 17.70
C THR A 12 -2.52 -20.88 18.60
N GLU A 13 -3.64 -21.22 19.21
CA GLU A 13 -4.40 -20.43 20.19
C GLU A 13 -3.55 -20.11 21.43
N GLN A 14 -2.62 -21.00 21.80
CA GLN A 14 -1.74 -20.78 22.95
C GLN A 14 -0.56 -19.87 22.62
N LEU A 15 -0.27 -19.67 21.33
CA LEU A 15 0.91 -18.97 20.82
C LEU A 15 0.58 -17.67 20.11
N THR A 16 -0.69 -17.36 19.91
CA THR A 16 -1.16 -16.15 19.22
C THR A 16 -2.15 -15.38 20.08
N ALA A 17 -2.34 -14.09 19.79
CA ALA A 17 -3.36 -13.26 20.42
C ALA A 17 -4.69 -13.31 19.67
N ASP A 18 -4.66 -13.53 18.35
CA ASP A 18 -5.80 -13.41 17.44
C ASP A 18 -5.70 -14.41 16.27
N MET A 19 -5.07 -15.58 16.48
CA MET A 19 -4.77 -16.59 15.45
C MET A 19 -3.80 -16.16 14.35
N VAL A 20 -3.36 -14.90 14.34
CA VAL A 20 -2.42 -14.34 13.35
C VAL A 20 -1.16 -13.85 14.03
N HIS A 21 -1.27 -12.92 14.97
CA HIS A 21 -0.13 -12.30 15.63
C HIS A 21 0.34 -13.15 16.81
N PRO A 22 1.63 -13.51 16.87
CA PRO A 22 2.18 -14.20 18.02
C PRO A 22 1.94 -13.42 19.32
N ASN A 23 1.69 -14.13 20.41
CA ASN A 23 1.81 -13.56 21.75
C ASN A 23 3.27 -13.67 22.24
N GLY A 24 3.53 -13.33 23.51
CA GLY A 24 4.90 -13.40 24.07
C GLY A 24 5.59 -14.76 23.91
N LYS A 25 4.85 -15.87 24.11
CA LYS A 25 5.40 -17.23 23.93
C LYS A 25 5.68 -17.53 22.45
N GLY A 26 4.78 -17.14 21.56
CA GLY A 26 4.97 -17.30 20.13
C GLY A 26 6.20 -16.53 19.61
N TYR A 27 6.39 -15.29 20.05
CA TYR A 27 7.59 -14.52 19.71
C TYR A 27 8.87 -15.13 20.29
N GLN A 28 8.81 -15.68 21.50
CA GLN A 28 9.95 -16.38 22.08
C GLN A 28 10.38 -17.58 21.24
N LEU A 29 9.43 -18.40 20.75
CA LEU A 29 9.76 -19.52 19.85
C LEU A 29 10.45 -19.06 18.57
N TYR A 30 10.00 -17.96 17.97
CA TYR A 30 10.68 -17.38 16.81
C TYR A 30 12.08 -16.90 17.12
N ALA A 31 12.24 -16.15 18.21
CA ALA A 31 13.55 -15.65 18.61
C ALA A 31 14.53 -16.80 18.87
N THR A 32 14.09 -17.85 19.57
CA THR A 32 14.90 -19.05 19.82
C THR A 32 15.30 -19.74 18.52
N SER A 33 14.36 -20.01 17.60
CA SER A 33 14.70 -20.69 16.34
C SER A 33 15.66 -19.88 15.46
N ILE A 34 15.52 -18.55 15.41
CA ILE A 34 16.46 -17.68 14.69
C ILE A 34 17.83 -17.73 15.35
N LEU A 35 17.91 -17.63 16.68
CA LEU A 35 19.16 -17.66 17.41
C LEU A 35 19.88 -19.00 17.27
N GLU A 36 19.16 -20.11 17.35
CA GLU A 36 19.71 -21.46 17.15
C GLU A 36 20.25 -21.63 15.73
N LEU A 37 19.54 -21.13 14.71
CA LEU A 37 20.02 -21.15 13.33
C LEU A 37 21.31 -20.34 13.18
N ILE A 38 21.36 -19.13 13.74
CA ILE A 38 22.56 -18.28 13.71
C ILE A 38 23.73 -18.98 14.42
N ARG A 39 23.52 -19.52 15.62
CA ARG A 39 24.55 -20.24 16.39
C ARG A 39 25.08 -21.44 15.63
N LYS A 40 24.18 -22.27 15.09
CA LYS A 40 24.56 -23.43 14.28
C LYS A 40 25.39 -23.03 13.07
N ASN A 41 25.02 -21.95 12.38
CA ASN A 41 25.78 -21.47 11.21
C ASN A 41 27.17 -20.95 11.59
N ILE A 42 27.33 -20.34 12.77
CA ILE A 42 28.64 -19.93 13.30
C ILE A 42 29.48 -21.17 13.65
N GLU A 43 28.89 -22.16 14.33
CA GLU A 43 29.59 -23.38 14.76
C GLU A 43 30.14 -24.19 13.58
N ILE A 44 29.40 -24.26 12.47
CA ILE A 44 29.83 -25.01 11.28
C ILE A 44 30.65 -24.16 10.30
N ASP A 45 30.98 -22.91 10.66
CA ASP A 45 31.62 -21.92 9.78
C ASP A 45 30.97 -21.90 8.40
N ALA A 46 29.64 -21.75 8.38
CA ALA A 46 28.85 -21.89 7.17
C ALA A 46 29.34 -20.91 6.10
N GLU A 47 29.66 -21.44 4.91
CA GLU A 47 30.07 -20.59 3.79
C GLU A 47 29.03 -19.50 3.52
N ILE A 48 29.52 -18.26 3.38
CA ILE A 48 28.66 -17.14 3.02
C ILE A 48 28.16 -17.38 1.59
N ALA A 49 26.85 -17.65 1.48
CA ALA A 49 26.22 -17.85 0.19
C ALA A 49 26.43 -16.62 -0.71
N SER A 50 26.96 -16.84 -1.91
CA SER A 50 26.98 -15.81 -2.95
C SER A 50 25.55 -15.47 -3.35
N LEU A 51 25.28 -14.19 -3.62
CA LEU A 51 23.99 -13.79 -4.18
C LEU A 51 23.76 -14.52 -5.51
N PRO A 52 22.72 -15.37 -5.64
CA PRO A 52 22.44 -16.03 -6.90
C PRO A 52 22.10 -14.99 -7.95
N LYS A 53 22.28 -15.34 -9.23
CA LYS A 53 21.73 -14.53 -10.31
C LYS A 53 20.24 -14.32 -10.04
N PRO A 54 19.73 -13.08 -10.09
CA PRO A 54 18.32 -12.80 -9.90
C PRO A 54 17.45 -13.74 -10.75
N LEU A 55 16.43 -14.34 -10.12
CA LEU A 55 15.47 -15.21 -10.81
C LEU A 55 14.69 -14.45 -11.90
N THR A 56 14.64 -13.11 -11.78
CA THR A 56 14.03 -12.18 -12.72
C THR A 56 15.02 -11.07 -13.06
N ARG A 57 14.82 -10.36 -14.18
CA ARG A 57 15.61 -9.17 -14.55
C ARG A 57 15.62 -8.16 -13.38
N ASP A 58 16.62 -7.27 -13.31
CA ASP A 58 16.64 -6.20 -12.29
C ASP A 58 15.29 -5.44 -12.29
N GLN A 59 14.49 -5.72 -11.26
CA GLN A 59 13.18 -5.12 -10.99
C GLN A 59 13.30 -4.08 -9.88
N THR A 60 14.47 -3.45 -9.70
CA THR A 60 14.60 -2.36 -8.74
C THR A 60 13.65 -1.23 -9.16
N ILE A 61 12.46 -1.23 -8.56
CA ILE A 61 11.45 -0.20 -8.77
C ILE A 61 11.75 0.91 -7.77
N CYS A 62 12.18 2.06 -8.27
CA CYS A 62 12.27 3.27 -7.47
C CYS A 62 10.91 3.96 -7.50
N LEU A 63 10.19 3.95 -6.37
CA LEU A 63 8.92 4.66 -6.23
C LEU A 63 9.16 6.06 -5.67
N TYR A 64 8.44 7.05 -6.18
CA TYR A 64 8.47 8.41 -5.66
C TYR A 64 7.09 9.05 -5.68
N GLU A 65 6.92 10.09 -4.85
CA GLU A 65 5.71 10.88 -4.83
C GLU A 65 5.71 11.96 -5.91
N LYS A 66 4.58 12.11 -6.60
CA LYS A 66 4.31 13.25 -7.46
C LYS A 66 3.08 14.01 -6.94
N LYS A 67 3.29 15.27 -6.58
CA LYS A 67 2.27 16.16 -5.99
C LYS A 67 1.59 17.08 -6.99
N LEU A 68 2.20 17.29 -8.16
CA LEU A 68 1.70 18.23 -9.15
C LEU A 68 0.44 17.71 -9.83
N VAL A 69 -0.68 18.35 -9.51
CA VAL A 69 -2.00 18.14 -10.12
C VAL A 69 -2.04 18.80 -11.50
N THR A 70 -2.62 18.12 -12.49
CA THR A 70 -2.76 18.61 -13.88
C THR A 70 -4.18 19.06 -14.23
N GLY A 71 -5.19 18.59 -13.49
CA GLY A 71 -6.58 18.98 -13.65
C GLY A 71 -7.37 18.81 -12.36
N ARG A 72 -8.39 19.65 -12.12
CA ARG A 72 -9.22 19.53 -10.91
C ARG A 72 -10.59 20.20 -11.05
N LYS A 73 -11.56 19.66 -10.33
CA LYS A 73 -12.89 20.25 -10.11
C LYS A 73 -13.38 19.90 -8.71
N GLY A 74 -13.82 20.90 -7.94
CA GLY A 74 -14.41 20.73 -6.61
C GLY A 74 -13.44 20.38 -5.48
N PHE A 75 -12.26 19.84 -5.79
CA PHE A 75 -11.19 19.70 -4.81
C PHE A 75 -10.62 21.06 -4.39
N GLU A 76 -10.52 21.31 -3.09
CA GLU A 76 -9.83 22.45 -2.48
C GLU A 76 -8.44 22.01 -1.98
N ILE A 77 -7.51 22.94 -1.80
CA ILE A 77 -6.17 22.63 -1.24
C ILE A 77 -6.08 23.26 0.15
N GLU A 78 -5.78 22.43 1.14
CA GLU A 78 -5.52 22.86 2.50
C GLU A 78 -4.24 22.17 3.00
N ASN A 79 -3.23 22.94 3.42
CA ASN A 79 -1.95 22.44 3.94
C ASN A 79 -1.27 21.38 3.03
N GLY A 80 -1.39 21.54 1.71
CA GLY A 80 -0.82 20.62 0.72
C GLY A 80 -1.64 19.34 0.49
N ILE A 81 -2.85 19.25 1.04
CA ILE A 81 -3.78 18.13 0.86
C ILE A 81 -4.91 18.59 -0.06
N ASN A 82 -5.23 17.77 -1.07
CA ASN A 82 -6.39 17.99 -1.93
C ASN A 82 -7.62 17.36 -1.27
N ILE A 83 -8.64 18.17 -0.97
CA ILE A 83 -9.82 17.75 -0.22
C ILE A 83 -11.07 17.93 -1.08
N SER A 84 -11.88 16.88 -1.20
CA SER A 84 -13.22 16.93 -1.79
C SER A 84 -14.27 16.43 -0.80
N LYS A 85 -15.45 17.04 -0.87
CA LYS A 85 -16.67 16.69 -0.11
C LYS A 85 -17.89 16.51 -1.02
N GLY A 86 -17.74 16.79 -2.31
CA GLY A 86 -18.81 16.76 -3.30
C GLY A 86 -18.69 15.55 -4.22
N PRO A 87 -19.79 14.85 -4.54
CA PRO A 87 -19.76 13.80 -5.54
C PRO A 87 -19.54 14.38 -6.94
N GLY A 88 -18.79 13.65 -7.77
CA GLY A 88 -18.41 14.09 -9.12
C GLY A 88 -17.26 15.12 -9.15
N ASP A 89 -16.73 15.51 -7.98
CA ASP A 89 -15.45 16.21 -7.90
C ASP A 89 -14.34 15.31 -8.43
N TYR A 90 -13.35 15.90 -9.08
CA TYR A 90 -12.21 15.14 -9.60
C TYR A 90 -10.87 15.84 -9.45
N LEU A 91 -9.82 15.02 -9.45
CA LEU A 91 -8.42 15.42 -9.41
C LEU A 91 -7.62 14.58 -10.41
N GLU A 92 -6.79 15.23 -11.21
CA GLU A 92 -6.01 14.59 -12.27
C GLU A 92 -4.50 14.80 -12.08
N TYR A 93 -3.75 13.79 -12.48
CA TYR A 93 -2.29 13.82 -12.52
C TYR A 93 -1.79 13.15 -13.79
N ASP A 94 -0.74 13.72 -14.38
CA ASP A 94 0.04 13.06 -15.42
C ASP A 94 1.24 12.33 -14.80
N PHE A 95 1.47 11.09 -15.22
CA PHE A 95 2.61 10.30 -14.81
C PHE A 95 3.22 9.52 -15.96
N GLU A 96 4.39 8.97 -15.72
CA GLU A 96 5.08 8.10 -16.66
C GLU A 96 5.46 6.81 -15.97
N GLY A 97 5.35 5.70 -16.71
CA GLY A 97 5.82 4.40 -16.27
C GLY A 97 4.71 3.44 -15.82
N PRO A 98 5.10 2.20 -15.49
CA PRO A 98 4.19 1.07 -15.50
C PRO A 98 3.38 0.89 -14.20
N ILE A 99 3.57 1.76 -13.19
CA ILE A 99 3.04 1.58 -11.83
C ILE A 99 2.41 2.89 -11.35
N LEU A 100 1.23 2.74 -10.75
CA LEU A 100 0.50 3.83 -10.10
C LEU A 100 -0.01 3.40 -8.72
N GLY A 101 0.20 4.28 -7.75
CA GLY A 101 -0.45 4.29 -6.45
C GLY A 101 -0.89 5.71 -6.07
N VAL A 102 -1.55 5.84 -4.92
CA VAL A 102 -1.97 7.13 -4.38
C VAL A 102 -1.63 7.19 -2.89
N ASN A 103 -1.14 8.34 -2.45
CA ASN A 103 -1.02 8.67 -1.04
C ASN A 103 -2.28 9.45 -0.62
N ALA A 104 -3.10 8.83 0.23
CA ALA A 104 -4.37 9.39 0.69
C ALA A 104 -4.53 9.27 2.21
N ILE A 105 -5.29 10.19 2.79
CA ILE A 105 -5.75 10.03 4.17
C ILE A 105 -6.96 9.10 4.15
N ARG A 106 -6.89 8.06 4.96
CA ARG A 106 -8.05 7.25 5.30
C ARG A 106 -8.57 7.64 6.68
N SER A 107 -9.88 7.70 6.84
CA SER A 107 -10.54 8.14 8.08
C SER A 107 -11.97 7.59 8.18
N LEU A 108 -12.63 7.86 9.31
CA LEU A 108 -14.02 7.43 9.52
C LEU A 108 -14.98 8.10 8.52
N ASP A 109 -14.69 9.33 8.11
CA ASP A 109 -15.45 10.08 7.11
C ASP A 109 -14.97 9.79 5.67
N GLY A 110 -14.11 8.80 5.49
CA GLY A 110 -13.53 8.47 4.20
C GLY A 110 -14.58 8.07 3.16
N GLY A 111 -14.50 8.71 2.00
CA GLY A 111 -15.38 8.47 0.87
C GLY A 111 -14.98 7.29 -0.03
N THR A 112 -15.64 7.25 -1.18
CA THR A 112 -15.39 6.30 -2.28
C THR A 112 -14.80 7.05 -3.47
N LEU A 113 -13.71 6.54 -4.03
CA LEU A 113 -12.94 7.17 -5.11
C LEU A 113 -12.89 6.23 -6.32
N LYS A 114 -13.49 6.64 -7.44
CA LYS A 114 -13.33 5.96 -8.72
C LYS A 114 -12.02 6.40 -9.36
N VAL A 115 -11.29 5.46 -9.93
CA VAL A 115 -9.99 5.70 -10.56
C VAL A 115 -10.08 5.34 -12.03
N TYR A 116 -9.75 6.31 -12.87
CA TYR A 116 -9.65 6.14 -14.32
C TYR A 116 -8.21 6.39 -14.74
N ILE A 117 -7.69 5.60 -15.67
CA ILE A 117 -6.37 5.81 -16.29
C ILE A 117 -6.61 5.91 -17.78
N ASP A 118 -6.14 6.99 -18.39
CA ASP A 118 -6.32 7.30 -19.82
C ASP A 118 -7.79 7.29 -20.27
N GLY A 119 -8.69 7.70 -19.36
CA GLY A 119 -10.13 7.75 -19.58
C GLY A 119 -10.87 6.43 -19.28
N GLU A 120 -10.15 5.32 -19.13
CA GLU A 120 -10.73 4.00 -18.86
C GLU A 120 -10.87 3.75 -17.36
N TYR A 121 -12.00 3.17 -16.95
CA TYR A 121 -12.22 2.80 -15.55
C TYR A 121 -11.29 1.64 -15.16
N VAL A 122 -10.51 1.84 -14.10
CA VAL A 122 -9.58 0.81 -13.59
C VAL A 122 -10.15 0.15 -12.35
N ARG A 123 -10.55 0.94 -11.35
CA ARG A 123 -11.08 0.42 -10.09
C ARG A 123 -11.72 1.50 -9.23
N THR A 124 -12.38 1.04 -8.17
CA THR A 124 -12.84 1.88 -7.06
C THR A 124 -11.99 1.63 -5.82
N LEU A 125 -11.66 2.70 -5.10
CA LEU A 125 -10.98 2.68 -3.81
C LEU A 125 -11.92 3.23 -2.73
N SER A 126 -11.86 2.66 -1.52
CA SER A 126 -12.46 3.25 -0.33
C SER A 126 -11.36 3.93 0.48
N THR A 127 -11.56 5.19 0.86
CA THR A 127 -10.71 5.88 1.83
C THR A 127 -11.25 5.76 3.26
N TRP A 128 -12.28 4.95 3.48
CA TRP A 128 -12.77 4.69 4.83
C TRP A 128 -11.79 3.87 5.67
N TRP A 129 -11.57 4.25 6.92
CA TRP A 129 -10.83 3.47 7.92
C TRP A 129 -11.24 3.88 9.34
N PRO A 130 -11.29 2.96 10.32
CA PRO A 130 -11.66 3.31 11.71
C PRO A 130 -10.73 4.33 12.39
N PHE A 131 -9.55 4.61 11.83
CA PHE A 131 -8.58 5.55 12.39
C PHE A 131 -8.04 6.50 11.31
N THR A 132 -7.90 7.78 11.63
CA THR A 132 -7.29 8.72 10.67
C THR A 132 -5.81 8.39 10.48
N ARG A 133 -5.44 8.00 9.25
CA ARG A 133 -4.07 7.60 8.88
C ARG A 133 -3.78 7.91 7.41
N GLU A 134 -2.59 8.40 7.17
CA GLU A 134 -2.00 8.44 5.83
C GLU A 134 -1.67 7.02 5.34
N ARG A 135 -2.00 6.71 4.09
CA ARG A 135 -1.80 5.40 3.48
C ARG A 135 -1.44 5.51 2.00
N TYR A 136 -0.44 4.71 1.63
CA TYR A 136 -0.13 4.40 0.24
C TYR A 136 -1.04 3.27 -0.24
N LEU A 137 -1.85 3.56 -1.25
CA LEU A 137 -2.81 2.63 -1.82
C LEU A 137 -2.37 2.24 -3.23
N TYR A 138 -2.30 0.94 -3.48
CA TYR A 138 -2.02 0.40 -4.81
C TYR A 138 -3.20 0.64 -5.75
N ILE A 139 -2.91 1.09 -6.98
CA ILE A 139 -3.91 1.26 -8.03
C ILE A 139 -3.67 0.24 -9.14
N ALA A 140 -2.52 0.35 -9.82
CA ALA A 140 -2.19 -0.43 -11.01
C ALA A 140 -0.69 -0.71 -11.11
N SER A 141 -0.36 -1.80 -11.79
CA SER A 141 0.98 -2.16 -12.23
C SER A 141 0.87 -2.86 -13.59
N GLY A 142 1.95 -2.86 -14.37
CA GLY A 142 1.97 -3.45 -15.71
C GLY A 142 1.26 -2.59 -16.76
N LEU A 143 1.15 -1.27 -16.52
CA LEU A 143 0.75 -0.33 -17.57
C LEU A 143 1.83 -0.29 -18.66
N ASP A 144 1.43 0.11 -19.86
CA ASP A 144 2.36 0.30 -20.96
C ASP A 144 3.45 1.31 -20.58
N LYS A 145 4.62 1.21 -21.21
CA LYS A 145 5.66 2.21 -21.02
C LYS A 145 5.22 3.51 -21.70
N GLY A 146 5.19 4.59 -20.95
CA GLY A 146 4.94 5.93 -21.50
C GLY A 146 4.14 6.80 -20.54
N ARG A 147 3.60 7.87 -21.11
CA ARG A 147 2.80 8.86 -20.36
C ARG A 147 1.36 8.36 -20.21
N HIS A 148 0.83 8.57 -19.02
CA HIS A 148 -0.54 8.27 -18.64
C HIS A 148 -1.14 9.46 -17.90
N THR A 149 -2.47 9.57 -17.93
CA THR A 149 -3.23 10.50 -17.09
C THR A 149 -4.15 9.70 -16.18
N VAL A 150 -4.03 9.89 -14.87
CA VAL A 150 -4.99 9.36 -13.90
C VAL A 150 -6.01 10.42 -13.53
N ARG A 151 -7.28 10.04 -13.48
CA ARG A 151 -8.36 10.80 -12.85
C ARG A 151 -8.87 10.07 -11.61
N PHE A 152 -8.88 10.78 -10.49
CA PHE A 152 -9.56 10.40 -9.26
C PHE A 152 -10.89 11.13 -9.19
N GLU A 153 -12.01 10.42 -9.16
CA GLU A 153 -13.35 11.00 -9.08
C GLU A 153 -14.07 10.56 -7.80
N ALA A 154 -14.61 11.50 -7.04
CA ALA A 154 -15.39 11.22 -5.85
C ALA A 154 -16.76 10.63 -6.25
N ALA A 155 -17.11 9.47 -5.69
CA ALA A 155 -18.39 8.83 -5.97
C ALA A 155 -19.52 9.41 -5.11
N GLU A 156 -20.77 9.27 -5.59
CA GLU A 156 -22.00 9.69 -4.90
C GLU A 156 -22.20 9.03 -3.54
N ASN A 157 -21.90 7.73 -3.45
CA ASN A 157 -22.17 6.96 -2.24
C ASN A 157 -20.91 6.87 -1.35
N PRO A 158 -21.05 7.10 -0.03
CA PRO A 158 -19.98 6.81 0.91
C PRO A 158 -19.64 5.30 0.89
N SER A 159 -18.48 4.95 1.43
CA SER A 159 -18.09 3.54 1.58
C SER A 159 -19.19 2.76 2.32
N PRO A 160 -19.51 1.50 1.96
CA PRO A 160 -20.54 0.71 2.65
C PRO A 160 -20.30 0.54 4.17
N ASN A 161 -19.03 0.67 4.58
CA ASN A 161 -18.61 0.58 5.98
C ASN A 161 -18.62 1.94 6.69
N ASN A 162 -18.93 3.02 5.99
CA ASN A 162 -18.97 4.36 6.56
C ASN A 162 -20.27 4.52 7.35
N THR A 163 -20.13 4.76 8.65
CA THR A 163 -21.23 5.00 9.58
C THR A 163 -21.54 6.49 9.74
N SER A 164 -20.76 7.38 9.12
CA SER A 164 -21.01 8.82 9.06
C SER A 164 -21.75 9.17 7.76
N GLU A 165 -22.58 10.21 7.80
CA GLU A 165 -23.25 10.76 6.61
C GLU A 165 -22.28 11.60 5.73
N LYS A 166 -21.00 11.66 6.08
CA LYS A 166 -19.98 12.44 5.39
C LYS A 166 -19.16 11.55 4.46
N SER A 167 -18.84 12.09 3.28
CA SER A 167 -17.91 11.48 2.33
C SER A 167 -16.82 12.49 2.03
N VAL A 168 -15.62 12.25 2.56
CA VAL A 168 -14.46 13.13 2.39
C VAL A 168 -13.35 12.36 1.70
N ILE A 169 -12.84 12.91 0.60
CA ILE A 169 -11.68 12.41 -0.10
C ILE A 169 -10.51 13.35 0.16
N GLN A 170 -9.37 12.80 0.58
CA GLN A 170 -8.17 13.56 0.91
C GLN A 170 -6.96 12.91 0.24
N ILE A 171 -6.42 13.55 -0.80
CA ILE A 171 -5.30 13.05 -1.61
C ILE A 171 -4.09 13.98 -1.44
N LEU A 172 -2.95 13.41 -1.05
CA LEU A 172 -1.70 14.14 -0.91
C LEU A 172 -0.91 14.13 -2.24
N SER A 173 -0.78 12.95 -2.85
CA SER A 173 0.08 12.73 -4.01
C SER A 173 -0.26 11.42 -4.72
N ILE A 174 0.28 11.23 -5.92
CA ILE A 174 0.38 9.90 -6.54
C ILE A 174 1.76 9.30 -6.27
N ILE A 175 1.84 7.97 -6.30
CA ILE A 175 3.08 7.20 -6.22
C ILE A 175 3.33 6.56 -7.58
N VAL A 176 4.51 6.78 -8.15
CA VAL A 176 4.84 6.32 -9.50
C VAL A 176 6.24 5.73 -9.53
N ALA A 177 6.50 4.85 -10.48
CA ALA A 177 7.84 4.31 -10.71
C ALA A 177 8.70 5.30 -11.51
N LYS A 178 9.92 5.57 -11.05
CA LYS A 178 10.96 6.21 -11.88
C LYS A 178 11.82 5.12 -12.49
N GLU A 179 12.09 5.20 -13.78
CA GLU A 179 13.26 4.50 -14.31
C GLU A 179 14.52 5.16 -13.74
N LYS A 180 15.56 4.37 -13.42
CA LYS A 180 16.86 4.95 -13.10
C LYS A 180 17.34 5.73 -14.32
N GLU A 181 17.74 6.99 -14.12
CA GLU A 181 18.62 7.65 -15.09
C GLU A 181 19.92 6.84 -15.11
N ASN A 182 20.28 6.32 -16.28
CA ASN A 182 21.56 5.62 -16.51
C ASN A 182 22.73 6.58 -16.42
#